data_AF-A0A1I4R6Z2-F1
#
_entry.id   AF-A0A1I4R6Z2-F1
#
_cell.length_a   1.000
_cell.length_b   1.000
_cell.length_c   1.000
_cell.angle_alpha   90.00
_cell.angle_beta   90.00
_cell.angle_gamma   90.00
#
_symmetry.space_group_name_H-M   'P 1'
#
loop_
_entity.id
_entity.type
_entity.pdbx_description
1 polymer ?
#
loop_
_entity_poly.entity_id
_entity_poly.type
_entity_poly.pdbx_seq_one_letter_code
_entity_poly.pdbx_strand_id
1 'polypeptide(L)'
;MVNSGTDRTPTSALHILENGPHAPQCPHGHGPLTAAPDERAPTGVALSCPVCGHRRDTEVTMLRTLLNPGTARFDAPLRTDPAPVEVTTEIAAISDAREPLAKTAPETTRDTDQFDFPDEPPPPPRGQRPDGTIRTTGWLQLGRHPISSGLWAALAGAAPGLALTDLAPWLPIALPALTCTAWYATTRWLRPASTAINRERVRADELLPGDPIRIYGPIGPVGIVEQVTPGNSDRVLVRFTGGTQRLLPADAPCHVVHLRA
;
A
#
# COMPACT_ATOMS: atom_id res chain seq x y z
N MET A 1 -36.39 19.13 -21.39
CA MET A 1 -35.35 18.08 -21.30
C MET A 1 -34.16 18.67 -20.58
N VAL A 2 -34.06 18.40 -19.27
CA VAL A 2 -32.85 18.64 -18.46
C VAL A 2 -32.72 17.38 -17.60
N ASN A 3 -31.61 16.68 -17.75
CA ASN A 3 -31.32 15.42 -17.05
C ASN A 3 -30.87 15.73 -15.62
N SER A 4 -31.66 15.28 -14.64
CA SER A 4 -31.25 15.18 -13.24
C SER A 4 -30.45 13.88 -13.08
N GLY A 5 -29.13 13.97 -12.99
CA GLY A 5 -28.28 12.79 -12.88
C GLY A 5 -26.96 13.08 -12.19
N THR A 6 -26.93 12.90 -10.87
CA THR A 6 -25.89 12.17 -10.12
C THR A 6 -26.29 12.12 -8.66
N ASP A 7 -27.13 11.15 -8.32
CA ASP A 7 -27.29 10.68 -6.94
C ASP A 7 -26.22 9.59 -6.75
N ARG A 8 -24.99 10.03 -6.42
CA ARG A 8 -23.96 9.14 -5.88
C ARG A 8 -24.09 9.26 -4.38
N THR A 9 -24.28 8.15 -3.69
CA THR A 9 -24.43 8.04 -2.24
C THR A 9 -23.05 7.85 -1.57
N PRO A 10 -22.37 8.90 -1.10
CA PRO A 10 -21.35 8.82 -0.07
C PRO A 10 -22.00 8.91 1.33
N THR A 11 -23.16 8.28 1.53
CA THR A 11 -24.03 8.53 2.69
C THR A 11 -23.54 7.86 3.97
N SER A 12 -22.69 6.83 3.90
CA SER A 12 -22.42 6.01 5.08
C SER A 12 -21.61 6.74 6.17
N ALA A 13 -20.55 7.48 5.81
CA ALA A 13 -19.70 8.17 6.79
C ALA A 13 -20.34 9.46 7.33
N LEU A 14 -21.01 10.24 6.47
CA LEU A 14 -21.68 11.48 6.88
C LEU A 14 -22.91 11.19 7.73
N HIS A 15 -23.65 10.12 7.45
CA HIS A 15 -24.79 9.73 8.27
C HIS A 15 -24.39 9.30 9.70
N ILE A 16 -23.16 8.78 9.90
CA ILE A 16 -22.61 8.49 11.24
C ILE A 16 -22.31 9.80 12.00
N LEU A 17 -21.89 10.86 11.32
CA LEU A 17 -21.67 12.17 11.93
C LEU A 17 -22.96 12.84 12.38
N GLU A 18 -24.04 12.65 11.63
CA GLU A 18 -25.34 13.26 11.92
C GLU A 18 -26.11 12.51 13.02
N ASN A 19 -26.01 11.18 13.03
CA ASN A 19 -26.86 10.32 13.88
C ASN A 19 -26.08 9.54 14.95
N GLY A 20 -24.75 9.71 15.03
CA GLY A 20 -23.92 9.04 16.01
C GLY A 20 -24.07 9.62 17.43
N PRO A 21 -23.73 8.84 18.48
CA PRO A 21 -23.78 9.30 19.88
C PRO A 21 -22.82 10.45 20.18
N HIS A 22 -21.88 10.73 19.28
CA HIS A 22 -20.90 11.81 19.36
C HIS A 22 -21.11 12.87 18.27
N ALA A 23 -22.32 12.99 17.73
CA ALA A 23 -22.67 14.02 16.75
C ALA A 23 -22.38 15.42 17.32
N PRO A 24 -21.60 16.27 16.62
CA PRO A 24 -21.27 17.61 17.08
C PRO A 24 -22.53 18.43 17.33
N GLN A 25 -22.65 18.99 18.53
CA GLN A 25 -23.82 19.77 18.93
C GLN A 25 -23.64 21.25 18.59
N CYS A 26 -24.75 21.92 18.26
CA CYS A 26 -24.78 23.37 18.11
C CYS A 26 -24.46 24.05 19.46
N PRO A 27 -23.55 25.04 19.51
CA PRO A 27 -23.19 25.73 20.77
C PRO A 27 -24.36 26.51 21.39
N HIS A 28 -25.40 26.78 20.61
CA HIS A 28 -26.64 27.41 21.06
C HIS A 28 -27.72 26.42 21.55
N GLY A 29 -27.44 25.11 21.59
CA GLY A 29 -28.37 24.11 22.15
C GLY A 29 -29.50 23.63 21.22
N HIS A 30 -29.46 23.94 19.92
CA HIS A 30 -30.47 23.51 18.93
C HIS A 30 -30.38 22.04 18.49
N GLY A 31 -29.47 21.26 19.08
CA GLY A 31 -29.23 19.86 18.72
C GLY A 31 -28.03 19.64 17.80
N PRO A 32 -27.92 18.45 17.15
CA PRO A 32 -26.78 18.08 16.33
C PRO A 32 -26.70 18.92 15.06
N LEU A 33 -25.48 19.14 14.59
CA LEU A 33 -25.22 19.79 13.31
C LEU A 33 -25.43 18.79 12.16
N THR A 34 -25.95 19.28 11.03
CA THR A 34 -26.21 18.48 9.83
C THR A 34 -25.12 18.75 8.79
N ALA A 35 -24.67 17.72 8.08
CA ALA A 35 -23.69 17.86 7.02
C ALA A 35 -24.38 18.42 5.77
N ALA A 36 -23.83 19.50 5.23
CA ALA A 36 -24.30 20.09 3.99
C ALA A 36 -23.10 20.34 3.06
N PRO A 37 -23.27 20.19 1.73
CA PRO A 37 -22.28 20.65 0.77
C PRO A 37 -21.99 22.14 1.00
N ASP A 38 -20.71 22.49 1.03
CA ASP A 38 -20.28 23.88 1.21
C ASP A 38 -19.01 24.13 0.40
N GLU A 39 -19.15 24.96 -0.63
CA GLU A 39 -18.06 25.32 -1.54
C GLU A 39 -16.95 26.13 -0.85
N ARG A 40 -17.23 26.72 0.32
CA ARG A 40 -16.22 27.46 1.10
C ARG A 40 -15.46 26.57 2.06
N ALA A 41 -15.93 25.35 2.31
CA ALA A 41 -15.21 24.40 3.15
C ALA A 41 -14.07 23.75 2.34
N PRO A 42 -12.84 23.63 2.89
CA PRO A 42 -11.71 22.98 2.20
C PRO A 42 -11.98 21.54 1.74
N THR A 43 -12.93 20.87 2.40
CA THR A 43 -13.36 19.48 2.15
C THR A 43 -14.59 19.39 1.25
N GLY A 44 -15.20 20.52 0.88
CA GLY A 44 -16.47 20.59 0.15
C GLY A 44 -17.71 20.31 1.00
N VAL A 45 -17.56 20.05 2.31
CA VAL A 45 -18.67 19.75 3.24
C VAL A 45 -18.45 20.47 4.58
N ALA A 46 -19.50 21.13 5.08
CA ALA A 46 -19.50 21.74 6.41
C ALA A 46 -20.63 21.19 7.28
N LEU A 47 -20.46 21.24 8.59
CA LEU A 47 -21.52 20.97 9.54
C LEU A 47 -22.23 22.28 9.86
N SER A 48 -23.55 22.32 9.68
CA SER A 48 -24.35 23.52 9.91
C SER A 48 -25.57 23.24 10.78
N CYS A 49 -25.93 24.21 11.63
CA CYS A 49 -27.15 24.13 12.42
C CYS A 49 -28.34 24.57 11.56
N PRO A 50 -29.38 23.74 11.38
CA PRO A 50 -30.54 24.10 10.56
C PRO A 50 -31.39 25.23 11.16
N VAL A 51 -31.25 25.50 12.47
CA VAL A 51 -32.06 26.50 13.17
C VAL A 51 -31.41 27.89 13.17
N CYS A 52 -30.13 27.97 13.57
CA CYS A 52 -29.44 29.25 13.75
C CYS A 52 -28.36 29.55 12.70
N GLY A 53 -28.10 28.61 11.79
CA GLY A 53 -27.06 28.77 10.75
C GLY A 53 -25.63 28.71 11.27
N HIS A 54 -25.39 28.39 12.55
CA HIS A 54 -24.05 28.22 13.07
C HIS A 54 -23.29 27.17 12.25
N ARG A 55 -22.10 27.53 11.79
CA ARG A 55 -21.29 26.77 10.85
C ARG A 55 -19.99 26.31 11.51
N ARG A 56 -19.64 25.05 11.30
CA ARG A 56 -18.38 24.46 11.74
C ARG A 56 -17.71 23.74 10.57
N ASP A 57 -16.50 24.16 10.24
CA ASP A 57 -15.67 23.50 9.24
C ASP A 57 -15.32 22.07 9.69
N THR A 58 -15.40 21.11 8.78
CA THR A 58 -14.89 19.77 9.05
C THR A 58 -13.38 19.78 8.85
N GLU A 59 -12.62 19.69 9.93
CA GLU A 59 -11.18 19.52 9.81
C GLU A 59 -10.86 18.18 9.14
N VAL A 60 -9.85 18.17 8.27
CA VAL A 60 -9.33 16.97 7.60
C VAL A 60 -8.93 15.89 8.63
N THR A 61 -8.47 16.31 9.81
CA THR A 61 -8.12 15.46 10.95
C THR A 61 -9.34 14.74 11.53
N MET A 62 -10.49 15.40 11.58
CA MET A 62 -11.75 14.82 12.10
C MET A 62 -12.32 13.81 11.09
N LEU A 63 -12.27 14.12 9.79
CA LEU A 63 -12.61 13.16 8.73
C LEU A 63 -11.68 11.93 8.76
N ARG A 64 -10.37 12.12 8.96
CA ARG A 64 -9.41 11.01 9.13
C ARG A 64 -9.70 10.14 10.35
N THR A 65 -10.15 10.76 11.44
CA THR A 65 -10.54 10.05 12.67
C THR A 65 -11.81 9.21 12.45
N LEU A 66 -12.76 9.72 11.68
CA LEU A 66 -14.01 9.02 11.38
C LEU A 66 -13.83 7.90 10.36
N LEU A 67 -12.89 8.06 9.43
CA LEU A 67 -12.47 7.01 8.50
C LEU A 67 -11.55 5.96 9.17
N ASN A 68 -11.10 6.19 10.41
CA ASN A 68 -10.24 5.28 11.18
C ASN A 68 -10.52 5.38 12.70
N PRO A 69 -11.64 4.80 13.20
CA PRO A 69 -12.13 5.02 14.56
C PRO A 69 -11.24 4.41 15.68
N GLY A 70 -10.20 3.65 15.34
CA GLY A 70 -9.36 2.93 16.31
C GLY A 70 -8.37 3.78 17.11
N THR A 71 -8.20 5.08 16.83
CA THR A 71 -7.05 5.84 17.37
C THR A 71 -7.33 7.21 18.01
N ALA A 72 -8.57 7.68 18.14
CA ALA A 72 -8.80 9.06 18.59
C ALA A 72 -9.46 9.20 19.98
N ARG A 73 -8.89 10.10 20.81
CA ARG A 73 -9.55 10.71 21.97
C ARG A 73 -10.12 12.07 21.53
N PHE A 74 -11.39 12.33 21.84
CA PHE A 74 -12.17 13.48 21.37
C PHE A 74 -12.05 14.76 22.24
N ASP A 75 -11.22 14.76 23.29
CA ASP A 75 -11.26 15.78 24.34
C ASP A 75 -10.28 16.96 24.18
N ALA A 76 -9.69 17.17 23.01
CA ALA A 76 -8.78 18.30 22.81
C ALA A 76 -9.55 19.58 22.41
N PRO A 77 -9.54 20.66 23.20
CA PRO A 77 -10.05 21.95 22.75
C PRO A 77 -9.09 22.53 21.70
N LEU A 78 -9.59 22.79 20.50
CA LEU A 78 -8.82 23.37 19.41
C LEU A 78 -8.94 24.90 19.37
N ARG A 79 -7.80 25.48 19.01
CA ARG A 79 -7.40 26.89 19.05
C ARG A 79 -8.26 27.76 18.13
N THR A 80 -8.88 28.81 18.66
CA THR A 80 -9.55 29.89 17.92
C THR A 80 -8.54 30.98 17.56
N ASP A 81 -8.12 31.01 16.29
CA ASP A 81 -8.06 32.20 15.40
C ASP A 81 -6.97 32.06 14.31
N PRO A 82 -7.23 32.58 13.08
CA PRO A 82 -6.33 32.48 11.94
C PRO A 82 -5.46 33.74 11.76
N ALA A 83 -4.27 33.56 11.18
CA ALA A 83 -3.56 34.63 10.48
C ALA A 83 -3.63 34.36 8.96
N PRO A 84 -3.84 35.38 8.12
CA PRO A 84 -3.97 35.21 6.67
C PRO A 84 -2.57 35.05 6.06
N VAL A 85 -2.40 34.05 5.19
CA VAL A 85 -1.23 33.97 4.29
C VAL A 85 -1.75 34.05 2.87
N GLU A 86 -1.23 35.04 2.15
CA GLU A 86 -1.54 35.39 0.78
C GLU A 86 -1.25 34.23 -0.19
N VAL A 87 -2.19 34.07 -1.12
CA VAL A 87 -2.10 33.22 -2.30
C VAL A 87 -1.28 33.93 -3.35
N THR A 88 -0.27 33.25 -3.91
CA THR A 88 0.32 33.65 -5.20
C THR A 88 0.24 32.47 -6.15
N THR A 89 -0.53 32.67 -7.21
CA THR A 89 -0.75 31.82 -8.37
C THR A 89 0.46 31.80 -9.30
N GLU A 90 0.90 30.61 -9.71
CA GLU A 90 1.37 30.35 -11.09
C GLU A 90 1.32 28.84 -11.37
N ILE A 91 0.30 28.41 -12.13
CA ILE A 91 0.18 27.05 -12.67
C ILE A 91 0.58 27.15 -14.15
N ALA A 92 1.74 26.58 -14.50
CA ALA A 92 2.11 26.33 -15.88
C ALA A 92 1.62 24.93 -16.27
N ALA A 93 0.74 24.87 -17.26
CA ALA A 93 0.30 23.65 -17.95
C ALA A 93 1.14 23.44 -19.21
N ILE A 94 1.60 22.21 -19.45
CA ILE A 94 1.91 21.52 -20.72
C ILE A 94 2.08 20.04 -20.30
N SER A 95 1.12 19.14 -20.48
CA SER A 95 0.77 18.37 -21.69
C SER A 95 1.96 17.64 -22.33
N ASP A 96 2.10 16.34 -22.07
CA ASP A 96 2.57 15.43 -23.11
C ASP A 96 2.03 14.00 -22.99
N ALA A 97 1.77 13.46 -24.18
CA ALA A 97 0.94 12.34 -24.54
C ALA A 97 1.23 11.00 -23.84
N ARG A 98 0.16 10.40 -23.31
CA ARG A 98 0.04 8.96 -23.10
C ARG A 98 -0.14 8.28 -24.46
N GLU A 99 0.77 7.38 -24.80
CA GLU A 99 0.58 6.38 -25.86
C GLU A 99 0.31 5.02 -25.20
N PRO A 100 -0.89 4.43 -25.31
CA PRO A 100 -1.18 3.11 -24.79
C PRO A 100 -0.83 2.07 -25.86
N LEU A 101 0.37 1.49 -25.78
CA LEU A 101 0.71 0.39 -26.67
C LEU A 101 0.07 -0.91 -26.18
N ALA A 102 -1.13 -1.15 -26.70
CA ALA A 102 -1.78 -2.45 -26.72
C ALA A 102 -0.82 -3.52 -27.22
N LYS A 103 -0.69 -4.61 -26.47
CA LYS A 103 -0.30 -5.90 -27.03
C LYS A 103 -1.21 -6.99 -26.48
N THR A 104 -2.20 -7.25 -27.32
CA THR A 104 -3.08 -8.41 -27.39
C THR A 104 -2.38 -9.73 -27.07
N ALA A 105 -2.99 -10.49 -26.15
CA ALA A 105 -2.94 -11.95 -26.10
C ALA A 105 -4.36 -12.44 -25.77
N PRO A 106 -4.79 -13.58 -26.32
CA PRO A 106 -6.20 -13.87 -26.57
C PRO A 106 -6.97 -14.15 -25.29
N GLU A 107 -8.09 -13.44 -25.19
CA GLU A 107 -9.19 -13.63 -24.26
C GLU A 107 -9.86 -14.98 -24.55
N THR A 108 -9.50 -16.01 -23.80
CA THR A 108 -10.36 -17.19 -23.67
C THR A 108 -11.51 -16.81 -22.76
N THR A 109 -12.63 -16.45 -23.39
CA THR A 109 -13.94 -16.30 -22.79
C THR A 109 -14.32 -17.61 -22.11
N ARG A 110 -14.21 -17.64 -20.78
CA ARG A 110 -14.85 -18.66 -19.95
C ARG A 110 -15.88 -17.93 -19.11
N ASP A 111 -17.11 -17.93 -19.63
CA ASP A 111 -18.32 -17.72 -18.84
C ASP A 111 -18.25 -18.69 -17.65
N THR A 112 -17.96 -18.14 -16.48
CA THR A 112 -18.23 -18.79 -15.22
C THR A 112 -18.96 -17.74 -14.42
N ASP A 113 -20.26 -17.97 -14.25
CA ASP A 113 -21.13 -17.33 -13.26
C ASP A 113 -20.46 -17.49 -11.88
N GLN A 114 -19.56 -16.57 -11.55
CA GLN A 114 -18.86 -16.56 -10.28
C GLN A 114 -19.73 -15.81 -9.29
N PHE A 115 -20.55 -16.58 -8.59
CA PHE A 115 -21.24 -16.15 -7.37
C PHE A 115 -20.27 -15.37 -6.48
N ASP A 116 -20.64 -14.12 -6.15
CA ASP A 116 -20.03 -13.29 -5.12
C ASP A 116 -20.09 -14.03 -3.78
N PHE A 117 -19.03 -14.78 -3.46
CA PHE A 117 -18.75 -15.14 -2.08
C PHE A 117 -18.16 -13.90 -1.40
N PRO A 118 -18.51 -13.61 -0.14
CA PRO A 118 -17.86 -12.53 0.61
C PRO A 118 -16.35 -12.76 0.57
N ASP A 119 -15.61 -11.76 0.09
CA ASP A 119 -14.16 -11.76 -0.12
C ASP A 119 -13.42 -12.39 1.07
N GLU A 120 -13.16 -13.70 0.98
CA GLU A 120 -12.27 -14.35 1.92
C GLU A 120 -10.89 -13.73 1.66
N PRO A 121 -10.30 -13.03 2.66
CA PRO A 121 -9.04 -12.36 2.44
C PRO A 121 -8.03 -13.38 1.93
N PRO A 122 -7.23 -13.03 0.90
CA PRO A 122 -6.30 -13.98 0.29
C PRO A 122 -5.42 -14.60 1.40
N PRO A 123 -5.14 -15.91 1.33
CA PRO A 123 -4.37 -16.58 2.37
C PRO A 123 -3.04 -15.85 2.57
N PRO A 124 -2.57 -15.71 3.82
CA PRO A 124 -1.40 -14.93 4.12
C PRO A 124 -0.19 -15.45 3.33
N PRO A 125 0.61 -14.55 2.73
CA PRO A 125 1.73 -14.95 1.88
C PRO A 125 2.74 -15.79 2.67
N ARG A 126 3.27 -16.83 2.03
CA ARG A 126 4.26 -17.72 2.65
C ARG A 126 5.49 -16.94 3.13
N GLY A 127 5.93 -17.23 4.35
CA GLY A 127 7.12 -16.59 4.92
C GLY A 127 6.90 -15.18 5.44
N GLN A 128 5.65 -14.78 5.67
CA GLN A 128 5.33 -13.60 6.48
C GLN A 128 5.87 -13.79 7.90
N ARG A 129 6.60 -12.78 8.37
CA ARG A 129 7.20 -12.73 9.71
C ARG A 129 6.32 -11.90 10.66
N PRO A 130 6.53 -12.00 11.98
CA PRO A 130 5.81 -11.19 12.97
C PRO A 130 5.95 -9.67 12.79
N ASP A 131 7.04 -9.23 12.15
CA ASP A 131 7.29 -7.82 11.81
C ASP A 131 6.57 -7.35 10.53
N GLY A 132 5.74 -8.22 9.93
CA GLY A 132 4.96 -7.96 8.71
C GLY A 132 5.78 -8.07 7.43
N THR A 133 7.07 -8.34 7.51
CA THR A 133 7.91 -8.56 6.33
C THR A 133 7.72 -9.96 5.77
N ILE A 134 7.78 -10.07 4.46
CA ILE A 134 7.62 -11.33 3.73
C ILE A 134 8.99 -11.72 3.20
N ARG A 135 9.46 -12.89 3.66
CA ARG A 135 10.65 -13.51 3.09
C ARG A 135 10.38 -13.85 1.63
N THR A 136 11.27 -13.39 0.74
CA THR A 136 11.18 -13.75 -0.68
C THR A 136 12.30 -14.69 -1.08
N THR A 137 11.98 -15.69 -1.91
CA THR A 137 13.00 -16.51 -2.55
C THR A 137 13.56 -15.77 -3.76
N GLY A 138 14.81 -16.10 -4.10
CA GLY A 138 15.17 -16.14 -5.52
C GLY A 138 16.28 -15.21 -5.98
N TRP A 139 16.77 -14.24 -5.20
CA TRP A 139 17.81 -13.34 -5.72
C TRP A 139 18.80 -12.90 -4.63
N LEU A 140 20.09 -13.10 -4.91
CA LEU A 140 21.21 -12.42 -4.28
C LEU A 140 21.63 -11.28 -5.22
N GLN A 141 21.98 -10.12 -4.66
CA GLN A 141 22.45 -8.99 -5.46
C GLN A 141 23.98 -8.96 -5.46
N LEU A 142 24.59 -9.13 -6.64
CA LEU A 142 26.02 -8.84 -6.84
C LEU A 142 26.13 -7.58 -7.71
N GLY A 143 26.32 -6.43 -7.07
CA GLY A 143 26.30 -5.13 -7.73
C GLY A 143 24.92 -4.81 -8.33
N ARG A 144 24.83 -4.71 -9.66
CA ARG A 144 23.58 -4.46 -10.39
C ARG A 144 22.91 -5.74 -10.91
N HIS A 145 23.55 -6.90 -10.77
CA HIS A 145 23.08 -8.14 -11.35
C HIS A 145 22.31 -8.97 -10.31
N PRO A 146 21.02 -9.26 -10.56
CA PRO A 146 20.27 -10.22 -9.76
C PRO A 146 20.78 -11.63 -10.10
N ILE A 147 21.26 -12.38 -9.09
CA ILE A 147 21.71 -13.77 -9.25
C ILE A 147 20.79 -14.68 -8.45
N SER A 148 20.32 -15.77 -9.06
CA SER A 148 19.48 -16.74 -8.35
C SER A 148 20.20 -17.32 -7.14
N SER A 149 19.58 -17.29 -5.96
CA SER A 149 20.13 -17.94 -4.77
C SER A 149 20.24 -19.46 -4.92
N GLY A 150 19.37 -20.07 -5.74
CA GLY A 150 19.48 -21.49 -6.09
C GLY A 150 20.67 -21.78 -7.02
N LEU A 151 21.02 -20.84 -7.90
CA LEU A 151 22.24 -20.94 -8.70
C LEU A 151 23.49 -20.92 -7.82
N TRP A 152 23.53 -20.04 -6.81
CA TRP A 152 24.62 -20.04 -5.82
C TRP A 152 24.72 -21.36 -5.06
N ALA A 153 23.60 -21.97 -4.67
CA ALA A 153 23.60 -23.28 -4.03
C ALA A 153 24.18 -24.35 -4.98
N ALA A 154 23.77 -24.37 -6.24
CA ALA A 154 24.30 -25.30 -7.24
C ALA A 154 25.81 -25.09 -7.50
N LEU A 155 26.27 -23.83 -7.61
CA LEU A 155 27.68 -23.49 -7.79
C LEU A 155 28.52 -23.91 -6.57
N ALA A 156 27.97 -23.76 -5.36
CA ALA A 156 28.61 -24.22 -4.13
C ALA A 156 28.77 -25.75 -4.08
N GLY A 157 27.86 -26.51 -4.71
CA GLY A 157 28.02 -27.96 -4.93
C GLY A 157 28.94 -28.31 -6.11
N ALA A 158 29.00 -27.46 -7.14
CA ALA A 158 29.82 -27.70 -8.33
C ALA A 158 31.32 -27.62 -8.03
N ALA A 159 31.75 -26.64 -7.24
CA ALA A 159 33.17 -26.50 -6.87
C ALA A 159 33.77 -27.77 -6.22
N PRO A 160 33.18 -28.35 -5.16
CA PRO A 160 33.66 -29.62 -4.60
C PRO A 160 33.41 -30.80 -5.55
N GLY A 161 32.32 -30.79 -6.33
CA GLY A 161 32.07 -31.82 -7.34
C GLY A 161 33.19 -31.94 -8.37
N LEU A 162 33.67 -30.81 -8.88
CA LEU A 162 34.82 -30.76 -9.79
C LEU A 162 36.11 -31.18 -9.09
N ALA A 163 36.36 -30.69 -7.87
CA ALA A 163 37.57 -31.03 -7.10
C ALA A 163 37.67 -32.53 -6.75
N LEU A 164 36.54 -33.25 -6.70
CA LEU A 164 36.46 -34.67 -6.36
C LEU A 164 36.24 -35.58 -7.59
N THR A 165 36.43 -35.06 -8.81
CA THR A 165 36.19 -35.81 -10.06
C THR A 165 37.01 -37.11 -10.12
N ASP A 166 38.24 -37.09 -9.62
CA ASP A 166 39.14 -38.27 -9.64
C ASP A 166 38.66 -39.40 -8.72
N LEU A 167 37.86 -39.11 -7.69
CA LEU A 167 37.26 -40.13 -6.83
C LEU A 167 36.06 -40.78 -7.49
N ALA A 168 35.23 -39.98 -8.18
CA ALA A 168 34.07 -40.47 -8.91
C ALA A 168 33.62 -39.49 -10.01
N PRO A 169 33.51 -39.94 -11.27
CA PRO A 169 33.23 -39.06 -12.41
C PRO A 169 31.80 -38.48 -12.41
N TRP A 170 30.90 -38.98 -11.57
CA TRP A 170 29.51 -38.49 -11.49
C TRP A 170 29.33 -37.37 -10.44
N LEU A 171 30.31 -37.12 -9.57
CA LEU A 171 30.24 -36.09 -8.52
C LEU A 171 30.02 -34.66 -9.04
N PRO A 172 30.61 -34.23 -10.18
CA PRO A 172 30.34 -32.91 -10.77
C PRO A 172 28.88 -32.66 -11.10
N ILE A 173 28.07 -33.71 -11.29
CA ILE A 173 26.64 -33.60 -11.61
C ILE A 173 25.80 -33.75 -10.33
N ALA A 174 26.12 -34.74 -9.49
CA ALA A 174 25.30 -35.04 -8.33
C ALA A 174 25.41 -33.99 -7.21
N LEU A 175 26.59 -33.44 -6.93
CA LEU A 175 26.75 -32.48 -5.84
C LEU A 175 26.01 -31.15 -6.09
N PRO A 176 26.04 -30.53 -7.30
CA PRO A 176 25.16 -29.41 -7.63
C PRO A 176 23.68 -29.74 -7.48
N ALA A 177 23.26 -30.92 -7.93
CA ALA A 177 21.86 -31.34 -7.82
C ALA A 177 21.42 -31.50 -6.36
N LEU A 178 22.25 -32.15 -5.52
CA LEU A 178 22.00 -32.33 -4.09
C LEU A 178 21.97 -31.01 -3.33
N THR A 179 22.92 -30.11 -3.59
CA THR A 179 22.95 -28.79 -2.94
C THR A 179 21.77 -27.91 -3.37
N CYS A 180 21.39 -27.92 -4.65
CA CYS A 180 20.22 -27.21 -5.16
C CYS A 180 18.91 -27.77 -4.56
N THR A 181 18.75 -29.10 -4.53
CA THR A 181 17.57 -29.74 -3.92
C THR A 181 17.50 -29.49 -2.41
N ALA A 182 18.61 -29.57 -1.69
CA ALA A 182 18.67 -29.22 -0.26
C ALA A 182 18.29 -27.75 -0.02
N TRP A 183 18.78 -26.83 -0.86
CA TRP A 183 18.39 -25.42 -0.81
C TRP A 183 16.89 -25.24 -1.05
N TYR A 184 16.32 -25.93 -2.04
CA TYR A 184 14.89 -25.87 -2.34
C TYR A 184 14.04 -26.42 -1.19
N ALA A 185 14.39 -27.59 -0.65
CA ALA A 185 13.75 -28.19 0.52
C ALA A 185 13.79 -27.23 1.72
N THR A 186 14.94 -26.58 1.95
CA THR A 186 15.10 -25.62 3.04
C THR A 186 14.20 -24.39 2.87
N THR A 187 14.15 -23.82 1.67
CA THR A 187 13.35 -22.62 1.39
C THR A 187 11.86 -22.89 1.23
N ARG A 188 11.46 -24.15 0.96
CA ARG A 188 10.05 -24.53 0.84
C ARG A 188 9.45 -25.06 2.13
N TRP A 189 10.20 -25.83 2.91
CA TRP A 189 9.66 -26.56 4.07
C TRP A 189 10.15 -26.01 5.41
N LEU A 190 11.45 -25.75 5.54
CA LEU A 190 12.03 -25.30 6.83
C LEU A 190 11.82 -23.80 7.06
N ARG A 191 11.97 -23.01 5.99
CA ARG A 191 11.90 -21.54 6.03
C ARG A 191 11.13 -21.05 4.80
N PRO A 192 9.80 -21.28 4.74
CA PRO A 192 8.98 -20.91 3.61
C PRO A 192 9.19 -19.44 3.24
N ALA A 193 9.29 -19.18 1.94
CA ALA A 193 9.46 -17.85 1.38
C ALA A 193 8.63 -17.73 0.09
N SER A 194 8.04 -16.55 -0.11
CA SER A 194 7.19 -16.26 -1.26
C SER A 194 8.01 -15.91 -2.50
N THR A 195 7.46 -16.16 -3.68
CA THR A 195 8.07 -15.63 -4.92
C THR A 195 7.55 -14.21 -5.14
N ALA A 196 8.46 -13.25 -5.31
CA ALA A 196 8.11 -11.86 -5.60
C ALA A 196 8.65 -11.44 -6.97
N ILE A 197 7.76 -10.97 -7.84
CA ILE A 197 8.10 -10.47 -9.18
C ILE A 197 7.94 -8.95 -9.15
N ASN A 198 9.02 -8.23 -9.46
CA ASN A 198 8.99 -6.77 -9.55
C ASN A 198 8.16 -6.37 -10.78
N ARG A 199 7.12 -5.56 -10.58
CA ARG A 199 6.22 -5.09 -11.63
C ARG A 199 6.70 -3.75 -12.16
N GLU A 200 6.67 -2.75 -11.30
CA GLU A 200 6.89 -1.36 -11.65
C GLU A 200 7.63 -0.61 -10.54
N ARG A 201 8.01 0.64 -10.83
CA ARG A 201 8.57 1.56 -9.86
C ARG A 201 7.57 2.69 -9.66
N VAL A 202 7.13 2.86 -8.42
CA VAL A 202 6.20 3.91 -8.00
C VAL A 202 6.94 4.81 -7.01
N ARG A 203 6.64 6.09 -6.98
CA ARG A 203 7.24 7.00 -6.00
C ARG A 203 6.70 6.69 -4.60
N ALA A 204 7.49 7.01 -3.57
CA ALA A 204 7.11 6.69 -2.21
C ALA A 204 5.82 7.41 -1.75
N ASP A 205 5.56 8.61 -2.27
CA ASP A 205 4.35 9.39 -2.00
C ASP A 205 3.10 8.92 -2.75
N GLU A 206 3.28 8.17 -3.83
CA GLU A 206 2.21 7.58 -4.64
C GLU A 206 1.80 6.18 -4.17
N LEU A 207 2.49 5.62 -3.18
CA LEU A 207 2.19 4.30 -2.64
C LEU A 207 0.80 4.25 -1.99
N LEU A 208 0.05 3.18 -2.27
CA LEU A 208 -1.27 2.96 -1.73
C LEU A 208 -1.27 1.90 -0.62
N PRO A 209 -2.16 2.01 0.38
CA PRO A 209 -2.42 0.93 1.31
C PRO A 209 -2.77 -0.37 0.57
N GLY A 210 -2.11 -1.46 0.95
CA GLY A 210 -2.21 -2.77 0.31
C GLY A 210 -1.06 -3.09 -0.67
N ASP A 211 -0.30 -2.09 -1.11
CA ASP A 211 0.78 -2.31 -2.08
C ASP A 211 1.92 -3.17 -1.47
N PRO A 212 2.30 -4.30 -2.10
CA PRO A 212 3.47 -5.03 -1.70
C PRO A 212 4.71 -4.36 -2.31
N ILE A 213 5.62 -3.86 -1.47
CA ILE A 213 6.85 -3.20 -1.93
C ILE A 213 8.11 -3.83 -1.37
N ARG A 214 9.23 -3.72 -2.07
CA ARG A 214 10.53 -4.10 -1.50
C ARG A 214 11.11 -3.01 -0.63
N ILE A 215 11.43 -3.37 0.61
CA ILE A 215 11.86 -2.44 1.66
C ILE A 215 13.30 -1.93 1.44
N TYR A 216 14.14 -2.72 0.76
CA TYR A 216 15.58 -2.46 0.60
C TYR A 216 16.01 -2.56 -0.87
N GLY A 217 15.31 -1.88 -1.78
CA GLY A 217 15.62 -1.91 -3.21
C GLY A 217 15.13 -3.19 -3.91
N PRO A 218 15.65 -3.53 -5.09
CA PRO A 218 15.01 -4.49 -6.01
C PRO A 218 15.05 -5.96 -5.58
N ILE A 219 15.79 -6.30 -4.53
CA ILE A 219 16.04 -7.68 -4.07
C ILE A 219 15.71 -7.87 -2.57
N GLY A 220 15.29 -6.81 -1.88
CA GLY A 220 14.99 -6.85 -0.45
C GLY A 220 13.72 -7.65 -0.06
N PRO A 221 13.50 -7.90 1.25
CA PRO A 221 12.22 -8.39 1.76
C PRO A 221 11.07 -7.48 1.35
N VAL A 222 9.89 -8.07 1.26
CA VAL A 222 8.68 -7.36 0.86
C VAL A 222 7.91 -6.94 2.11
N GLY A 223 7.44 -5.71 2.15
CA GLY A 223 6.48 -5.22 3.14
C GLY A 223 5.19 -4.84 2.44
N ILE A 224 4.05 -5.11 3.07
CA ILE A 224 2.75 -4.63 2.59
C ILE A 224 2.55 -3.25 3.21
N VAL A 225 2.33 -2.24 2.37
CA VAL A 225 2.04 -0.87 2.81
C VAL A 225 0.71 -0.87 3.55
N GLU A 226 0.72 -0.40 4.79
CA GLU A 226 -0.48 -0.23 5.59
C GLU A 226 -0.96 1.22 5.53
N GLN A 227 -0.03 2.17 5.60
CA GLN A 227 -0.35 3.58 5.58
C GLN A 227 0.84 4.38 5.06
N VAL A 228 0.55 5.41 4.27
CA VAL A 228 1.52 6.42 3.85
C VAL A 228 1.08 7.76 4.44
N THR A 229 1.93 8.33 5.28
CA THR A 229 1.67 9.63 5.92
C THR A 229 2.68 10.64 5.40
N PRO A 230 2.22 11.79 4.87
CA PRO A 230 3.14 12.87 4.52
C PRO A 230 3.89 13.33 5.77
N GLY A 231 5.21 13.34 5.69
CA GLY A 231 6.11 13.83 6.73
C GLY A 231 6.56 15.26 6.45
N ASN A 232 7.44 15.77 7.30
CA ASN A 232 8.03 17.10 7.12
C ASN A 232 9.16 17.02 6.07
N SER A 233 9.28 18.06 5.23
CA SER A 233 10.42 18.27 4.32
C SER A 233 10.60 17.19 3.24
N ASP A 234 9.59 17.01 2.38
CA ASP A 234 9.66 16.14 1.19
C ASP A 234 9.96 14.66 1.52
N ARG A 235 9.45 14.22 2.67
CA ARG A 235 9.58 12.83 3.12
C ARG A 235 8.20 12.27 3.44
N VAL A 236 8.05 10.97 3.24
CA VAL A 236 6.84 10.22 3.58
C VAL A 236 7.19 9.13 4.59
N LEU A 237 6.34 8.98 5.60
CA LEU A 237 6.40 7.90 6.56
C LEU A 237 5.51 6.76 6.06
N VAL A 238 6.14 5.67 5.64
CA VAL A 238 5.47 4.45 5.19
C VAL A 238 5.42 3.46 6.35
N ARG A 239 4.22 3.11 6.79
CA ARG A 239 3.97 2.04 7.78
C ARG A 239 3.61 0.75 7.06
N PHE A 240 4.12 -0.37 7.55
CA PHE A 240 3.86 -1.70 7.02
C PHE A 240 2.99 -2.52 7.98
N THR A 241 2.25 -3.51 7.47
CA THR A 241 1.24 -4.29 8.20
C THR A 241 1.72 -5.00 9.49
N GLY A 242 3.03 -5.07 9.75
CA GLY A 242 3.57 -5.59 11.02
C GLY A 242 4.20 -4.54 11.93
N GLY A 243 3.77 -3.28 11.81
CA GLY A 243 4.20 -2.18 12.67
C GLY A 243 5.58 -1.60 12.35
N THR A 244 6.33 -2.22 11.43
CA THR A 244 7.57 -1.62 10.91
C THR A 244 7.23 -0.33 10.18
N GLN A 245 8.04 0.71 10.35
CA GLN A 245 7.86 2.00 9.67
C GLN A 245 9.17 2.47 9.04
N ARG A 246 9.08 3.20 7.94
CA ARG A 246 10.21 3.82 7.26
C ARG A 246 9.92 5.22 6.81
N LEU A 247 10.89 6.10 7.04
CA LEU A 247 10.90 7.44 6.49
C LEU A 247 11.68 7.41 5.16
N LEU A 248 11.00 7.71 4.06
CA LEU A 248 11.56 7.72 2.72
C LEU A 248 11.44 9.15 2.14
N PRO A 249 12.36 9.60 1.27
CA PRO A 249 12.09 10.74 0.40
C PRO A 249 10.81 10.52 -0.41
N ALA A 250 10.01 11.55 -0.63
CA ALA A 250 8.73 11.43 -1.35
C ALA A 250 8.92 10.92 -2.79
N ASP A 251 9.98 11.37 -3.46
CA ASP A 251 10.37 10.98 -4.82
C ASP A 251 11.11 9.63 -4.90
N ALA A 252 11.37 8.97 -3.77
CA ALA A 252 12.16 7.76 -3.75
C ALA A 252 11.47 6.63 -4.56
N PRO A 253 12.18 5.97 -5.49
CA PRO A 253 11.59 4.91 -6.29
C PRO A 253 11.41 3.63 -5.46
N CYS A 254 10.16 3.24 -5.26
CA CYS A 254 9.76 2.01 -4.59
C CYS A 254 9.40 0.94 -5.61
N HIS A 255 9.91 -0.29 -5.41
CA HIS A 255 9.60 -1.42 -6.29
C HIS A 255 8.33 -2.12 -5.83
N VAL A 256 7.24 -1.95 -6.56
CA VAL A 256 5.99 -2.69 -6.35
C VAL A 256 6.18 -4.11 -6.88
N VAL A 257 5.74 -5.08 -6.08
CA VAL A 257 5.91 -6.49 -6.40
C VAL A 257 4.58 -7.22 -6.39
N HIS A 258 4.50 -8.23 -7.25
CA HIS A 258 3.43 -9.20 -7.20
C HIS A 258 3.92 -10.43 -6.43
N LEU A 259 3.21 -10.78 -5.35
CA LEU A 259 3.48 -11.97 -4.55
C LEU A 259 2.71 -13.16 -5.11
N ARG A 260 3.41 -14.26 -5.41
CA ARG A 260 2.76 -15.54 -5.69
C ARG A 260 2.69 -16.35 -4.40
N ALA A 261 1.47 -16.78 -4.07
CA ALA A 261 1.16 -17.63 -2.93
C ALA A 261 1.94 -18.94 -2.96
#